data_AF-A0A242NDR7-F1
#
_entry.id   AF-A0A242NDR7-F1
#
_cell.length_a   1.000
_cell.length_b   1.000
_cell.length_c   1.000
_cell.angle_alpha   90.00
_cell.angle_beta   90.00
_cell.angle_gamma   90.00
#
_symmetry.space_group_name_H-M   'P 1'
#
loop_
_entity.id
_entity.type
_entity.pdbx_description
1 polymer ?
#
loop_
_entity_poly.entity_id
_entity_poly.type
_entity_poly.pdbx_seq_one_letter_code
_entity_poly.pdbx_strand_id
1 'polypeptide(L)'
;MLISYLLLSLVLFLFCFFKRWHLFCWLSYSVFLVCFLAIIPLPGEDKVKYRAPTQVVFRFDEHRFIQLTGYGCQGRMYYVDDQKQIYYELARHSAEVLTEPFAHMPEDYIFIPSTDYSNIDFSQDGGRSFTSIHLKTTDLIGNYRPDYNTVENIVVVNNQLFFKDKNRGIYRSPKPIGSGFAVLSPAHEEYLEGLIQYTGYRWTDQPQTMPIMPADYPGWHRWKCDPNLKQPIIVYNRYAPLIKLQAQLRHLLGVAEEVTHEKETD
;
A
#
# COMPACT_ATOMS: atom_id res chain seq x y z
N MET A 1 38.28 14.61 33.98
CA MET A 1 37.65 14.16 35.25
C MET A 1 37.27 12.67 35.20
N LEU A 2 36.30 12.25 34.37
CA LEU A 2 35.83 10.85 34.30
C LEU A 2 36.92 9.82 33.95
N ILE A 3 37.78 10.13 32.96
CA ILE A 3 38.92 9.27 32.58
C ILE A 3 39.91 9.13 33.75
N SER A 4 40.13 10.21 34.50
CA SER A 4 41.01 10.21 35.67
C SER A 4 40.45 9.32 36.78
N TYR A 5 39.15 9.38 37.08
CA TYR A 5 38.48 8.49 38.04
C TYR A 5 38.50 7.03 37.60
N LEU A 6 38.31 6.76 36.30
CA LEU A 6 38.40 5.42 35.74
C LEU A 6 39.80 4.83 35.93
N LEU A 7 40.86 5.60 35.61
CA LEU A 7 42.24 5.16 35.80
C LEU A 7 42.60 4.97 37.28
N LEU A 8 42.16 5.86 38.17
CA LEU A 8 42.41 5.75 39.61
C LEU A 8 41.70 4.53 40.22
N SER A 9 40.45 4.28 39.86
CA SER A 9 39.68 3.11 40.32
C SER A 9 40.24 1.79 39.78
N LEU A 10 40.81 1.78 38.56
CA LEU A 10 41.52 0.62 38.01
C LEU A 10 42.80 0.32 38.80
N VAL A 11 43.60 1.34 39.09
CA VAL A 11 44.85 1.20 39.87
C VAL A 11 44.56 0.74 41.30
N LEU A 12 43.55 1.31 41.95
CA LEU A 12 43.10 0.90 43.28
C LEU A 12 42.56 -0.53 43.30
N PHE A 13 41.83 -0.94 42.26
CA PHE A 13 41.34 -2.31 42.12
C PHE A 13 42.50 -3.31 42.03
N LEU A 14 43.46 -3.05 41.14
CA LEU A 14 44.64 -3.91 40.97
C LEU A 14 45.43 -4.01 42.28
N PHE A 15 45.67 -2.90 42.97
CA PHE A 15 46.36 -2.88 44.26
C PHE A 15 45.63 -3.69 45.34
N CYS A 16 44.32 -3.51 45.48
CA CYS A 16 43.52 -4.27 46.45
C CYS A 16 43.48 -5.76 46.11
N PHE A 17 43.47 -6.11 44.81
CA PHE A 17 43.43 -7.49 44.33
C PHE A 17 44.71 -8.24 44.71
N PHE A 18 45.88 -7.63 44.48
CA PHE A 18 47.16 -8.19 44.90
C PHE A 18 47.29 -8.31 46.43
N LYS A 19 46.67 -7.39 47.18
CA LYS A 19 46.67 -7.39 48.66
C LYS A 19 45.60 -8.32 49.27
N ARG A 20 44.78 -9.01 48.47
CA ARG A 20 43.63 -9.87 48.89
C ARG A 20 42.58 -9.15 49.75
N TRP A 21 42.40 -7.84 49.56
CA TRP A 21 41.40 -7.04 50.28
C TRP A 21 40.05 -7.10 49.57
N HIS A 22 39.35 -8.21 49.73
CA HIS A 22 38.13 -8.55 48.97
C HIS A 22 37.04 -7.46 49.01
N LEU A 23 36.80 -6.83 50.16
CA LEU A 23 35.78 -5.77 50.29
C LEU A 23 36.12 -4.52 49.47
N PHE A 24 37.38 -4.06 49.54
CA PHE A 24 37.84 -2.87 48.81
C PHE A 24 37.99 -3.14 47.31
N CYS A 25 38.31 -4.37 46.91
CA CYS A 25 38.24 -4.78 45.51
C CYS A 25 36.84 -4.61 44.93
N TRP A 26 35.81 -5.07 45.64
CA TRP A 26 34.42 -5.00 45.16
C TRP A 26 33.95 -3.56 45.02
N LEU A 27 34.27 -2.70 46.00
CA LEU A 27 33.96 -1.27 45.94
C LEU A 27 34.67 -0.59 44.75
N SER A 28 35.97 -0.81 44.61
CA SER A 28 36.77 -0.22 43.53
C SER A 28 36.29 -0.66 42.14
N TYR A 29 35.95 -1.94 42.00
CA TYR A 29 35.43 -2.50 40.75
C TYR A 29 34.04 -1.96 40.41
N SER A 30 33.18 -1.76 41.41
CA SER A 30 31.85 -1.18 41.21
C SER A 30 31.95 0.28 40.72
N VAL A 31 32.86 1.07 41.30
CA VAL A 31 33.14 2.44 40.85
C VAL A 31 33.70 2.44 39.42
N PHE A 32 34.60 1.51 39.10
CA PHE A 32 35.13 1.34 37.75
C PHE A 32 34.02 1.04 36.74
N LEU A 33 33.12 0.09 37.02
CA LEU A 33 32.00 -0.25 36.13
C LEU A 33 31.06 0.94 35.88
N VAL A 34 30.72 1.70 36.93
CA VAL A 34 29.86 2.89 36.79
C VAL A 34 30.52 3.95 35.92
N CYS A 35 31.81 4.23 36.14
CA CYS A 35 32.57 5.16 35.30
C CYS A 35 32.70 4.66 33.86
N PHE A 36 32.91 3.36 33.67
CA PHE A 36 33.03 2.75 32.34
C PHE A 36 31.71 2.87 31.57
N LEU A 37 30.58 2.50 32.18
CA LEU A 37 29.25 2.65 31.59
C LEU A 37 28.91 4.11 31.26
N ALA A 38 29.42 5.08 32.02
CA ALA A 38 29.25 6.50 31.73
C ALA A 38 30.02 6.96 30.47
N ILE A 39 31.12 6.29 30.10
CA ILE A 39 32.04 6.74 29.03
C ILE A 39 31.88 5.95 27.72
N ILE A 40 31.43 4.68 27.76
CA ILE A 40 31.30 3.85 26.54
C ILE A 40 30.49 4.60 25.47
N PRO A 41 31.03 4.76 24.24
CA PRO A 41 30.26 5.35 23.15
C PRO A 41 29.11 4.41 22.77
N LEU A 42 27.88 4.88 22.97
CA LEU A 42 26.70 4.19 22.48
C LEU A 42 26.32 4.75 21.11
N PRO A 43 26.17 3.91 20.08
CA PRO A 43 25.76 4.40 18.78
C PRO A 43 24.29 4.83 18.79
N GLY A 44 24.00 5.95 18.14
CA GLY A 44 22.78 6.13 17.36
C GLY A 44 21.86 7.27 17.76
N GLU A 45 21.33 7.91 16.72
CA GLU A 45 20.13 8.73 16.76
C GLU A 45 18.98 7.94 16.12
N ASP A 46 17.74 8.36 16.39
CA ASP A 46 16.58 7.84 15.67
C ASP A 46 16.73 8.16 14.18
N LYS A 47 16.52 7.15 13.32
CA LYS A 47 16.66 7.33 11.87
C LYS A 47 15.30 7.38 11.21
N VAL A 48 15.04 8.44 10.44
CA VAL A 48 13.90 8.46 9.53
C VAL A 48 14.25 7.62 8.30
N LYS A 49 13.51 6.55 8.08
CA LYS A 49 13.55 5.79 6.82
C LYS A 49 12.24 5.98 6.08
N TYR A 50 12.26 5.74 4.77
CA TYR A 50 11.05 5.69 3.98
C TYR A 50 10.68 4.24 3.71
N ARG A 51 9.39 3.93 3.86
CA ARG A 51 8.83 2.66 3.40
C ARG A 51 7.98 2.89 2.16
N ALA A 52 7.62 1.80 1.48
CA ALA A 52 6.63 1.84 0.41
C ALA A 52 5.35 2.51 0.94
N PRO A 53 4.93 3.66 0.39
CA PRO A 53 3.78 4.38 0.88
C PRO A 53 2.49 3.61 0.58
N THR A 54 1.55 3.68 1.52
CA THR A 54 0.19 3.17 1.34
C THR A 54 -0.77 4.32 1.11
N GLN A 55 -1.57 4.25 0.05
CA GLN A 55 -2.58 5.26 -0.29
C GLN A 55 -3.84 4.63 -0.89
N VAL A 56 -4.97 5.32 -0.72
CA VAL A 56 -6.23 4.99 -1.41
C VAL A 56 -6.16 5.55 -2.83
N VAL A 57 -6.24 4.66 -3.81
CA VAL A 57 -6.11 5.02 -5.24
C VAL A 57 -7.44 5.08 -5.98
N PHE A 58 -8.49 4.47 -5.43
CA PHE A 58 -9.85 4.59 -5.95
C PHE A 58 -10.85 4.41 -4.81
N ARG A 59 -12.00 5.10 -4.86
CA ARG A 59 -13.10 4.95 -3.89
C ARG A 59 -14.38 4.58 -4.62
N PHE A 60 -15.03 3.51 -4.19
CA PHE A 60 -16.38 3.15 -4.62
C PHE A 60 -17.41 3.93 -3.80
N ASP A 61 -17.17 4.04 -2.49
CA ASP A 61 -17.94 4.84 -1.53
C ASP A 61 -17.08 5.18 -0.29
N GLU A 62 -17.74 5.47 0.84
CA GLU A 62 -17.09 5.79 2.12
C GLU A 62 -16.27 4.62 2.69
N HIS A 63 -16.77 3.38 2.54
CA HIS A 63 -16.23 2.19 3.22
C HIS A 63 -15.47 1.26 2.29
N ARG A 64 -15.70 1.37 0.97
CA ARG A 64 -15.11 0.51 -0.06
C ARG A 64 -14.14 1.27 -0.95
N PHE A 65 -12.91 0.78 -1.03
CA PHE A 65 -11.85 1.44 -1.77
C PHE A 65 -10.75 0.49 -2.22
N ILE A 66 -9.95 0.97 -3.17
CA ILE A 66 -8.73 0.32 -3.60
C ILE A 66 -7.55 0.99 -2.91
N GLN A 67 -6.74 0.18 -2.24
CA GLN A 67 -5.52 0.59 -1.58
C GLN A 67 -4.30 0.10 -2.36
N LEU A 68 -3.36 0.99 -2.62
CA LEU A 68 -2.06 0.67 -3.22
C LEU A 68 -0.95 0.86 -2.18
N THR A 69 -0.05 -0.11 -2.09
CA THR A 69 1.22 0.03 -1.36
C THR A 69 2.39 -0.18 -2.31
N GLY A 70 3.14 0.88 -2.60
CA GLY A 70 4.20 0.85 -3.60
C GLY A 70 4.73 2.23 -3.99
N TYR A 71 5.61 2.30 -4.97
CA TYR A 71 6.28 3.52 -5.40
C TYR A 71 5.80 3.95 -6.79
N GLY A 72 5.72 5.25 -7.06
CA GLY A 72 5.38 5.76 -8.40
C GLY A 72 4.05 5.24 -8.94
N CYS A 73 3.05 5.05 -8.07
CA CYS A 73 1.75 4.49 -8.44
C CYS A 73 1.77 3.03 -8.95
N GLN A 74 2.80 2.28 -8.59
CA GLN A 74 2.92 0.85 -8.89
C GLN A 74 3.24 0.06 -7.62
N GLY A 75 2.62 -1.12 -7.45
CA GLY A 75 2.94 -2.01 -6.33
C GLY A 75 1.88 -3.04 -5.99
N ARG A 76 1.68 -3.28 -4.69
CA ARG A 76 0.68 -4.22 -4.16
C ARG A 76 -0.66 -3.53 -4.09
N MET A 77 -1.72 -4.17 -4.58
CA MET A 77 -3.06 -3.59 -4.64
C MET A 77 -4.07 -4.46 -3.91
N TYR A 78 -4.96 -3.80 -3.17
CA TYR A 78 -5.97 -4.43 -2.35
C TYR A 78 -7.33 -3.79 -2.57
N TYR A 79 -8.36 -4.63 -2.62
CA TYR A 79 -9.73 -4.19 -2.35
C TYR A 79 -9.96 -4.22 -0.84
N VAL A 80 -10.53 -3.15 -0.31
CA VAL A 80 -10.84 -3.00 1.11
C VAL A 80 -12.29 -2.61 1.27
N ASP A 81 -13.00 -3.32 2.15
CA ASP A 81 -14.31 -2.92 2.68
C ASP A 81 -14.20 -2.89 4.20
N ASP A 82 -14.10 -1.67 4.75
CA ASP A 82 -13.92 -1.48 6.20
C ASP A 82 -15.17 -1.89 6.99
N GLN A 83 -16.37 -1.76 6.41
CA GLN A 83 -17.60 -2.10 7.10
C GLN A 83 -17.77 -3.61 7.23
N LYS A 84 -17.43 -4.36 6.18
CA LYS A 84 -17.51 -5.83 6.15
C LYS A 84 -16.21 -6.51 6.61
N GLN A 85 -15.18 -5.74 6.96
CA GLN A 85 -13.85 -6.22 7.34
C GLN A 85 -13.23 -7.13 6.26
N ILE A 86 -13.38 -6.72 4.99
CA ILE A 86 -12.81 -7.44 3.84
C ILE A 86 -11.50 -6.77 3.45
N TYR A 87 -10.46 -7.58 3.29
CA TYR A 87 -9.16 -7.17 2.78
C TYR A 87 -8.69 -8.20 1.77
N TYR A 88 -8.89 -7.92 0.48
CA TYR A 88 -8.59 -8.85 -0.60
C TYR A 88 -7.38 -8.39 -1.39
N GLU A 89 -6.38 -9.25 -1.57
CA GLU A 89 -5.20 -8.98 -2.39
C GLU A 89 -5.53 -9.16 -3.87
N LEU A 90 -5.66 -8.06 -4.61
CA LEU A 90 -5.90 -8.08 -6.05
C LEU A 90 -4.61 -8.38 -6.81
N ALA A 91 -3.51 -7.75 -6.40
CA ALA A 91 -2.22 -7.92 -7.05
C ALA A 91 -1.07 -7.86 -6.06
N ARG A 92 -0.12 -8.78 -6.24
CA ARG A 92 1.01 -8.93 -5.31
C ARG A 92 2.11 -7.90 -5.47
N HIS A 93 2.47 -7.49 -6.69
CA HIS A 93 3.70 -6.73 -6.90
C HIS A 93 3.67 -5.68 -8.02
N SER A 94 2.77 -5.81 -9.00
CA SER A 94 2.88 -5.08 -10.27
C SER A 94 1.59 -4.41 -10.71
N ALA A 95 0.65 -4.17 -9.79
CA ALA A 95 -0.52 -3.40 -10.15
C ALA A 95 -0.14 -1.94 -10.30
N GLU A 96 -0.70 -1.33 -11.34
CA GLU A 96 -0.56 0.07 -11.66
C GLU A 96 -1.93 0.74 -11.55
N VAL A 97 -1.95 2.06 -11.39
CA VAL A 97 -3.18 2.83 -11.28
C VAL A 97 -3.73 3.14 -12.66
N LEU A 98 -5.03 2.98 -12.85
CA LEU A 98 -5.71 3.36 -14.09
C LEU A 98 -5.70 4.88 -14.29
N THR A 99 -5.37 5.37 -15.48
CA THR A 99 -5.35 6.82 -15.74
C THR A 99 -6.61 7.35 -16.42
N GLU A 100 -7.36 6.51 -17.15
CA GLU A 100 -8.59 6.95 -17.84
C GLU A 100 -9.78 7.08 -16.86
N PRO A 101 -10.82 7.85 -17.25
CA PRO A 101 -12.07 7.92 -16.51
C PRO A 101 -12.67 6.54 -16.22
N PHE A 102 -12.97 6.32 -14.95
CA PHE A 102 -13.55 5.09 -14.44
C PHE A 102 -14.46 5.43 -13.28
N ALA A 103 -15.74 5.10 -13.40
CA ALA A 103 -16.73 5.28 -12.36
C ALA A 103 -17.45 3.96 -12.11
N HIS A 104 -17.67 3.63 -10.84
CA HIS A 104 -18.26 2.37 -10.44
C HIS A 104 -19.25 2.55 -9.30
N MET A 105 -20.52 2.22 -9.55
CA MET A 105 -21.59 2.27 -8.56
C MET A 105 -21.38 1.17 -7.51
N PRO A 106 -21.53 1.47 -6.22
CA PRO A 106 -21.02 0.57 -5.20
C PRO A 106 -22.14 -0.45 -4.86
N GLU A 107 -22.14 -1.58 -5.57
CA GLU A 107 -23.10 -2.70 -5.44
C GLU A 107 -22.38 -3.99 -4.97
N ASP A 108 -23.04 -5.15 -4.96
CA ASP A 108 -22.37 -6.41 -4.59
C ASP A 108 -21.39 -6.88 -5.66
N TYR A 109 -21.59 -6.48 -6.92
CA TYR A 109 -20.63 -6.76 -7.98
C TYR A 109 -19.56 -5.68 -8.00
N ILE A 110 -18.31 -6.09 -7.85
CA ILE A 110 -17.15 -5.19 -7.90
C ILE A 110 -16.37 -5.52 -9.16
N PHE A 111 -16.05 -4.51 -9.97
CA PHE A 111 -15.28 -4.64 -11.20
C PHE A 111 -14.08 -3.72 -11.15
N ILE A 112 -12.91 -4.27 -11.45
CA ILE A 112 -11.63 -3.57 -11.40
C ILE A 112 -10.87 -3.92 -12.67
N PRO A 113 -10.81 -3.02 -13.67
CA PRO A 113 -10.04 -3.28 -14.88
C PRO A 113 -8.54 -3.23 -14.58
N SER A 114 -7.76 -4.04 -15.31
CA SER A 114 -6.31 -3.86 -15.40
C SER A 114 -5.97 -2.55 -16.13
N THR A 115 -4.76 -2.04 -15.92
CA THR A 115 -4.32 -0.75 -16.50
C THR A 115 -4.22 -0.76 -18.02
N ASP A 116 -3.98 -1.92 -18.60
CA ASP A 116 -3.94 -2.16 -20.04
C ASP A 116 -5.31 -2.56 -20.63
N TYR A 117 -6.36 -2.63 -19.81
CA TYR A 117 -7.70 -3.10 -20.17
C TYR A 117 -7.74 -4.51 -20.79
N SER A 118 -6.70 -5.33 -20.57
CA SER A 118 -6.69 -6.71 -21.06
C SER A 118 -7.60 -7.62 -20.23
N ASN A 119 -7.77 -7.31 -18.94
CA ASN A 119 -8.51 -8.11 -17.98
C ASN A 119 -9.37 -7.25 -17.05
N ILE A 120 -10.36 -7.88 -16.43
CA ILE A 120 -11.10 -7.34 -15.29
C ILE A 120 -11.06 -8.36 -14.17
N ASP A 121 -10.67 -7.89 -12.99
CA ASP A 121 -10.95 -8.59 -11.74
C ASP A 121 -12.37 -8.27 -11.33
N PHE A 122 -13.20 -9.30 -11.22
CA PHE A 122 -14.60 -9.17 -10.83
C PHE A 122 -14.91 -9.97 -9.57
N SER A 123 -15.77 -9.40 -8.73
CA SER A 123 -16.38 -10.06 -7.59
C SER A 123 -17.90 -10.03 -7.75
N GLN A 124 -18.57 -11.08 -7.31
CA GLN A 124 -20.05 -11.15 -7.23
C GLN A 124 -20.55 -11.22 -5.78
N ASP A 125 -19.64 -11.23 -4.82
CA ASP A 125 -19.91 -11.47 -3.40
C ASP A 125 -19.50 -10.30 -2.50
N GLY A 126 -19.50 -9.08 -3.06
CA GLY A 126 -19.14 -7.86 -2.35
C GLY A 126 -17.64 -7.72 -2.06
N GLY A 127 -16.80 -8.41 -2.84
CA GLY A 127 -15.34 -8.37 -2.76
C GLY A 127 -14.70 -9.42 -1.86
N ARG A 128 -15.44 -10.44 -1.42
CA ARG A 128 -14.88 -11.55 -0.61
C ARG A 128 -14.02 -12.48 -1.45
N SER A 129 -14.38 -12.65 -2.72
CA SER A 129 -13.59 -13.35 -3.72
C SER A 129 -13.60 -12.57 -5.04
N PHE A 130 -12.49 -12.68 -5.77
CA PHE A 130 -12.35 -12.14 -7.11
C PHE A 130 -11.96 -13.24 -8.08
N THR A 131 -12.42 -13.10 -9.32
CA THR A 131 -11.97 -13.89 -10.47
C THR A 131 -11.54 -12.93 -11.57
N SER A 132 -10.47 -13.25 -12.28
CA SER A 132 -10.00 -12.43 -13.40
C SER A 132 -10.55 -12.99 -14.71
N ILE A 133 -11.09 -12.12 -15.56
CA ILE A 133 -11.57 -12.46 -16.90
C ILE A 133 -10.96 -11.56 -17.94
N HIS A 134 -10.64 -12.13 -19.10
CA HIS A 134 -10.19 -11.35 -20.25
C HIS A 134 -11.31 -10.48 -20.79
N LEU A 135 -10.99 -9.21 -21.00
CA LEU A 135 -11.82 -8.27 -21.75
C LEU A 135 -11.72 -8.63 -23.23
N LYS A 136 -12.76 -9.30 -23.74
CA LYS A 136 -12.88 -9.63 -25.16
C LYS A 136 -14.11 -8.94 -25.71
N THR A 137 -13.93 -8.17 -26.76
CA THR A 137 -15.05 -7.56 -27.46
C THR A 137 -15.29 -8.26 -28.78
N THR A 138 -16.54 -8.31 -29.20
CA THR A 138 -16.91 -8.80 -30.51
C THR A 138 -17.82 -7.78 -31.18
N ASP A 139 -17.44 -7.37 -32.38
CA ASP A 139 -18.21 -6.48 -33.25
C ASP A 139 -18.34 -7.07 -34.66
N LEU A 140 -18.93 -6.31 -35.59
CA LEU A 140 -19.14 -6.70 -36.98
C LEU A 140 -17.84 -6.96 -37.77
N ILE A 141 -16.71 -6.43 -37.30
CA ILE A 141 -15.39 -6.51 -37.94
C ILE A 141 -14.59 -7.69 -37.35
N GLY A 142 -15.05 -8.27 -36.24
CA GLY A 142 -14.53 -9.49 -35.65
C GLY A 142 -14.20 -9.34 -34.17
N ASN A 143 -13.26 -10.17 -33.70
CA ASN A 143 -12.80 -10.09 -32.32
C ASN A 143 -11.83 -8.92 -32.17
N TYR A 144 -12.11 -8.08 -31.19
CA TYR A 144 -11.30 -6.93 -30.85
C TYR A 144 -10.93 -6.98 -29.37
N ARG A 145 -9.71 -6.57 -29.03
CA ARG A 145 -9.24 -6.47 -27.65
C ARG A 145 -9.05 -4.98 -27.33
N PRO A 146 -9.83 -4.42 -26.39
CA PRO A 146 -9.61 -3.06 -25.94
C PRO A 146 -8.23 -2.95 -25.30
N ASP A 147 -7.60 -1.78 -25.45
CA ASP A 147 -6.33 -1.47 -24.82
C ASP A 147 -6.32 -0.02 -24.35
N TYR A 148 -5.23 0.37 -23.69
CA TYR A 148 -5.05 1.71 -23.15
C TYR A 148 -5.33 2.84 -24.14
N ASN A 149 -4.96 2.66 -25.41
CA ASN A 149 -5.07 3.69 -26.42
C ASN A 149 -6.50 3.85 -26.93
N THR A 150 -7.36 2.86 -26.76
CA THR A 150 -8.69 2.83 -27.38
C THR A 150 -9.82 3.04 -26.40
N VAL A 151 -9.64 2.71 -25.12
CA VAL A 151 -10.64 2.96 -24.08
C VAL A 151 -10.67 4.45 -23.73
N GLU A 152 -11.86 5.04 -23.77
CA GLU A 152 -12.11 6.45 -23.43
C GLU A 152 -12.69 6.60 -22.02
N ASN A 153 -13.61 5.72 -21.64
CA ASN A 153 -14.34 5.82 -20.38
C ASN A 153 -14.95 4.47 -20.00
N ILE A 154 -14.97 4.14 -18.71
CA ILE A 154 -15.66 2.99 -18.16
C ILE A 154 -16.67 3.44 -17.09
N VAL A 155 -17.90 2.94 -17.19
CA VAL A 155 -18.95 3.12 -16.21
C VAL A 155 -19.51 1.77 -15.81
N VAL A 156 -19.57 1.51 -14.51
CA VAL A 156 -20.23 0.32 -13.97
C VAL A 156 -21.43 0.76 -13.14
N VAL A 157 -22.62 0.31 -13.53
CA VAL A 157 -23.87 0.65 -12.85
C VAL A 157 -24.89 -0.48 -13.01
N ASN A 158 -25.71 -0.74 -12.00
CA ASN A 158 -26.73 -1.80 -12.01
C ASN A 158 -26.16 -3.20 -12.30
N ASN A 159 -25.01 -3.51 -11.70
CA ASN A 159 -24.21 -4.73 -11.90
C ASN A 159 -23.86 -5.01 -13.38
N GLN A 160 -23.63 -3.95 -14.15
CA GLN A 160 -23.30 -4.04 -15.56
C GLN A 160 -22.15 -3.09 -15.91
N LEU A 161 -21.20 -3.58 -16.69
CA LEU A 161 -20.08 -2.82 -17.20
C LEU A 161 -20.45 -2.18 -18.54
N PHE A 162 -20.14 -0.90 -18.69
CA PHE A 162 -20.17 -0.16 -19.94
C PHE A 162 -18.78 0.43 -20.17
N PHE A 163 -18.28 0.35 -21.41
CA PHE A 163 -17.10 1.13 -21.77
C PHE A 163 -17.26 1.75 -23.15
N LYS A 164 -16.70 2.94 -23.29
CA LYS A 164 -16.67 3.70 -24.53
C LYS A 164 -15.31 3.50 -25.18
N ASP A 165 -15.32 2.99 -26.40
CA ASP A 165 -14.17 2.97 -27.29
C ASP A 165 -14.12 4.27 -28.09
N LYS A 166 -12.92 4.85 -28.22
CA LYS A 166 -12.67 6.10 -28.94
C LYS A 166 -13.09 6.03 -30.42
N ASN A 167 -13.08 4.84 -31.02
CA ASN A 167 -13.29 4.61 -32.44
C ASN A 167 -14.50 3.72 -32.77
N ARG A 168 -14.96 2.88 -31.83
CA ARG A 168 -15.94 1.81 -32.09
C ARG A 168 -17.28 1.96 -31.35
N GLY A 169 -17.43 3.00 -30.54
CA GLY A 169 -18.67 3.31 -29.84
C GLY A 169 -18.75 2.69 -28.45
N ILE A 170 -19.97 2.41 -27.97
CA ILE A 170 -20.22 1.96 -26.60
C ILE A 170 -20.47 0.46 -26.60
N TYR A 171 -19.73 -0.22 -25.73
CA TYR A 171 -19.88 -1.62 -25.45
C TYR A 171 -20.47 -1.81 -24.05
N ARG A 172 -21.20 -2.91 -23.87
CA ARG A 172 -21.76 -3.28 -22.57
C ARG A 172 -21.63 -4.77 -22.29
N SER A 173 -21.56 -5.13 -21.01
CA SER A 173 -21.55 -6.52 -20.59
C SER A 173 -22.95 -7.14 -20.59
N PRO A 174 -23.04 -8.48 -20.64
CA PRO A 174 -24.27 -9.18 -20.30
C PRO A 174 -24.71 -8.87 -18.87
N LYS A 175 -26.00 -9.09 -18.59
CA LYS A 175 -26.56 -9.04 -17.23
C LYS A 175 -27.19 -10.41 -16.93
N PRO A 176 -26.76 -11.12 -15.87
CA PRO A 176 -25.55 -10.87 -15.07
C PRO A 176 -24.27 -11.20 -15.85
N ILE A 177 -23.12 -10.66 -15.41
CA ILE A 177 -21.81 -11.15 -15.86
C ILE A 177 -21.60 -12.57 -15.31
N GLY A 178 -21.46 -13.56 -16.19
CA GLY A 178 -21.19 -14.97 -15.88
C GLY A 178 -19.73 -15.37 -16.09
N SER A 179 -19.33 -16.52 -15.54
CA SER A 179 -17.94 -17.02 -15.43
C SER A 179 -17.31 -17.54 -16.73
N GLY A 180 -17.69 -17.03 -17.89
CA GLY A 180 -17.14 -17.48 -19.16
C GLY A 180 -17.33 -16.46 -20.25
N PHE A 181 -16.25 -15.76 -20.60
CA PHE A 181 -16.17 -14.74 -21.65
C PHE A 181 -17.11 -13.56 -21.39
N ALA A 182 -16.62 -12.51 -20.74
CA ALA A 182 -17.29 -11.21 -20.79
C ALA A 182 -17.16 -10.65 -22.22
N VAL A 183 -17.99 -11.17 -23.12
CA VAL A 183 -18.15 -10.65 -24.47
C VAL A 183 -18.87 -9.33 -24.32
N LEU A 184 -18.11 -8.26 -24.54
CA LEU A 184 -18.66 -6.93 -24.66
C LEU A 184 -19.01 -6.73 -26.13
N SER A 185 -20.28 -6.46 -26.44
CA SER A 185 -20.71 -6.19 -27.82
C SER A 185 -21.37 -4.81 -27.92
N PRO A 186 -21.26 -4.13 -29.07
CA PRO A 186 -22.00 -2.89 -29.30
C PRO A 186 -23.51 -3.16 -29.48
N ALA A 187 -23.89 -4.27 -30.12
CA ALA A 187 -25.30 -4.59 -30.42
C ALA A 187 -25.57 -6.03 -30.92
N HIS A 188 -24.61 -6.97 -30.85
CA HIS A 188 -24.63 -8.12 -31.76
C HIS A 188 -25.38 -9.35 -31.18
N GLU A 189 -26.72 -9.37 -31.30
CA GLU A 189 -27.60 -10.46 -30.84
C GLU A 189 -27.33 -11.79 -31.60
N GLU A 190 -27.23 -11.77 -32.93
CA GLU A 190 -27.14 -12.97 -33.81
C GLU A 190 -25.87 -13.82 -33.57
N TYR A 191 -24.70 -13.20 -33.44
CA TYR A 191 -23.45 -13.86 -33.02
C TYR A 191 -23.57 -14.54 -31.65
N LEU A 192 -24.27 -13.92 -30.71
CA LEU A 192 -24.50 -14.52 -29.39
C LEU A 192 -25.48 -15.69 -29.45
N GLU A 193 -26.40 -15.73 -30.44
CA GLU A 193 -27.33 -16.87 -30.65
C GLU A 193 -26.60 -18.18 -30.97
N GLY A 194 -25.44 -18.10 -31.64
CA GLY A 194 -24.62 -19.28 -31.97
C GLY A 194 -23.73 -19.79 -30.84
N LEU A 195 -23.59 -19.04 -29.74
CA LEU A 195 -22.75 -19.43 -28.62
C LEU A 195 -23.55 -20.29 -27.63
N ILE A 196 -23.27 -21.60 -27.63
CA ILE A 196 -23.85 -22.64 -26.75
C ILE A 196 -23.76 -22.27 -25.24
N GLN A 197 -22.91 -21.31 -24.88
CA GLN A 197 -22.62 -20.90 -23.50
C GLN A 197 -23.26 -19.58 -23.07
N TYR A 198 -23.99 -18.87 -23.94
CA TYR A 198 -24.61 -17.60 -23.55
C TYR A 198 -25.90 -17.85 -22.75
N THR A 199 -25.87 -17.55 -21.45
CA THR A 199 -27.02 -17.68 -20.52
C THR A 199 -27.58 -16.33 -20.06
N GLY A 200 -27.11 -15.22 -20.65
CA GLY A 200 -27.51 -13.86 -20.27
C GLY A 200 -28.79 -13.37 -20.96
N TYR A 201 -29.37 -12.27 -20.46
CA TYR A 201 -30.48 -11.60 -21.12
C TYR A 201 -30.04 -10.90 -22.41
N ARG A 202 -30.77 -11.14 -23.50
CA ARG A 202 -30.53 -10.52 -24.81
C ARG A 202 -30.83 -9.02 -24.77
N TRP A 203 -30.16 -8.32 -25.67
CA TRP A 203 -30.13 -6.88 -25.76
C TRP A 203 -30.79 -6.46 -27.07
N THR A 204 -31.98 -5.85 -27.01
CA THR A 204 -32.73 -5.44 -28.21
C THR A 204 -32.35 -4.03 -28.70
N ASP A 205 -31.55 -3.29 -27.92
CA ASP A 205 -31.13 -1.92 -28.20
C ASP A 205 -29.60 -1.77 -28.19
N GLN A 206 -29.09 -0.73 -28.86
CA GLN A 206 -27.69 -0.33 -28.77
C GLN A 206 -27.58 0.96 -27.93
N PRO A 207 -26.78 0.98 -26.85
CA PRO A 207 -26.59 2.19 -26.06
C PRO A 207 -25.95 3.29 -26.94
N GLN A 208 -26.68 4.39 -27.13
CA GLN A 208 -26.19 5.55 -27.90
C GLN A 208 -25.33 6.48 -27.05
N THR A 209 -25.50 6.44 -25.74
CA THR A 209 -24.79 7.29 -24.78
C THR A 209 -24.34 6.47 -23.58
N MET A 210 -23.21 6.88 -22.96
CA MET A 210 -22.75 6.25 -21.72
C MET A 210 -23.76 6.51 -20.61
N PRO A 211 -23.99 5.54 -19.71
CA PRO A 211 -24.79 5.79 -18.52
C PRO A 211 -24.19 6.94 -17.72
N ILE A 212 -25.07 7.79 -17.19
CA ILE A 212 -24.68 8.90 -16.34
C ILE A 212 -24.80 8.44 -14.89
N MET A 213 -23.75 8.64 -14.10
CA MET A 213 -23.81 8.39 -12.66
C MET A 213 -24.86 9.28 -12.00
N PRO A 214 -25.60 8.77 -11.00
CA PRO A 214 -26.61 9.57 -10.33
C PRO A 214 -25.95 10.74 -9.57
N ALA A 215 -26.72 11.79 -9.32
CA ALA A 215 -26.19 13.03 -8.73
C ALA A 215 -25.61 12.85 -7.32
N ASP A 216 -26.04 11.81 -6.61
CA ASP A 216 -25.60 11.40 -5.27
C ASP A 216 -24.50 10.33 -5.30
N TYR A 217 -23.85 10.10 -6.45
CA TYR A 217 -22.78 9.12 -6.59
C TYR A 217 -21.63 9.38 -5.59
N PRO A 218 -21.36 8.46 -4.64
CA PRO A 218 -20.40 8.70 -3.56
C PRO A 218 -18.94 8.41 -3.94
N GLY A 219 -18.73 7.71 -5.06
CA GLY A 219 -17.42 7.23 -5.49
C GLY A 219 -16.61 8.26 -6.28
N TRP A 220 -15.42 7.85 -6.71
CA TRP A 220 -14.59 8.67 -7.59
C TRP A 220 -14.88 8.36 -9.06
N HIS A 221 -14.81 9.39 -9.91
CA HIS A 221 -14.95 9.24 -11.38
C HIS A 221 -13.66 8.86 -12.10
N ARG A 222 -12.58 8.71 -11.35
CA ARG A 222 -11.26 8.27 -11.83
C ARG A 222 -10.41 7.87 -10.65
N TRP A 223 -9.40 7.08 -10.92
CA TRP A 223 -8.38 6.79 -9.93
C TRP A 223 -7.53 8.04 -9.67
N LYS A 224 -6.95 8.10 -8.48
CA LYS A 224 -6.07 9.19 -8.07
C LYS A 224 -4.88 8.57 -7.38
N CYS A 225 -3.68 8.99 -7.73
CA CYS A 225 -2.49 8.54 -7.05
C CYS A 225 -1.46 9.66 -7.01
N ASP A 226 -0.79 9.80 -5.88
CA ASP A 226 0.38 10.64 -5.73
C ASP A 226 1.65 9.79 -5.96
N PRO A 227 2.34 9.94 -7.11
CA PRO A 227 3.55 9.18 -7.40
C PRO A 227 4.74 9.61 -6.52
N ASN A 228 4.67 10.80 -5.93
CA ASN A 228 5.73 11.37 -5.10
C ASN A 228 5.48 11.16 -3.59
N LEU A 229 4.45 10.40 -3.24
CA LEU A 229 4.09 10.14 -1.85
C LEU A 229 5.27 9.50 -1.11
N LYS A 230 5.66 10.09 0.01
CA LYS A 230 6.70 9.57 0.89
C LYS A 230 6.08 9.23 2.24
N GLN A 231 6.26 7.99 2.69
CA GLN A 231 5.82 7.57 4.01
C GLN A 231 7.02 7.36 4.95
N PRO A 232 7.31 8.34 5.82
CA PRO A 232 8.39 8.20 6.79
C PRO A 232 8.02 7.19 7.87
N ILE A 233 9.02 6.42 8.30
CA ILE A 233 8.99 5.59 9.50
C ILE A 233 10.18 5.98 10.37
N ILE A 234 9.90 6.12 11.67
CA ILE A 234 10.96 6.35 12.66
C ILE A 234 11.49 4.97 13.06
N VAL A 235 12.75 4.72 12.74
CA VAL A 235 13.48 3.57 13.25
C VAL A 235 14.13 4.01 14.54
N TYR A 236 13.46 3.69 15.66
CA TYR A 236 13.94 4.03 16.99
C TYR A 236 15.29 3.37 17.27
N ASN A 237 16.20 4.13 17.87
CA ASN A 237 17.46 3.60 18.33
C ASN A 237 17.22 2.59 19.47
N ARG A 238 17.65 1.34 19.26
CA ARG A 238 17.61 0.27 20.28
C ARG A 238 18.34 0.65 21.57
N TYR A 239 19.35 1.52 21.49
CA TYR A 239 20.12 1.99 22.64
C TYR A 239 19.52 3.21 23.32
N ALA A 240 18.40 3.79 22.84
CA ALA A 240 17.81 5.00 23.44
C ALA A 240 17.59 4.91 24.97
N PRO A 241 17.12 3.78 25.55
CA PRO A 241 17.01 3.64 27.00
C PRO A 241 18.37 3.69 27.72
N LEU A 242 19.41 3.09 27.12
CA LEU A 242 20.77 3.09 27.65
C LEU A 242 21.43 4.46 27.52
N ILE A 243 21.17 5.18 26.43
CA ILE A 243 21.64 6.56 26.24
C ILE A 243 21.01 7.48 27.31
N LYS A 244 19.71 7.32 27.58
CA LYS A 244 19.03 8.07 28.66
C LYS A 244 19.63 7.76 30.04
N LEU A 245 19.89 6.49 30.33
CA LEU A 245 20.57 6.07 31.57
C LEU A 245 21.98 6.65 31.67
N GLN A 246 22.75 6.61 30.58
CA GLN A 246 24.10 7.17 30.51
C GLN A 246 24.09 8.68 30.75
N ALA A 247 23.14 9.41 30.19
CA ALA A 247 22.98 10.85 30.44
C ALA A 247 22.67 11.15 31.92
N GLN A 248 21.79 10.36 32.55
CA GLN A 248 21.52 10.47 33.98
C GLN A 248 22.76 10.17 34.83
N LEU A 249 23.53 9.14 34.49
CA LEU A 249 24.79 8.80 35.17
C LEU A 249 25.83 9.92 35.03
N ARG A 250 25.99 10.49 33.83
CA ARG A 250 26.91 11.62 33.58
C ARG A 250 26.51 12.85 34.40
N HIS A 251 25.21 13.15 34.47
CA HIS A 251 24.68 14.24 35.30
C HIS A 251 24.95 14.00 36.79
N LEU A 252 24.70 12.79 37.30
CA LEU A 252 24.99 12.43 38.70
C LEU A 252 26.49 12.51 39.04
N LEU A 253 27.36 12.22 38.08
CA LEU A 253 28.81 12.32 38.22
C LEU A 253 29.36 13.75 38.04
N GLY A 254 28.48 14.75 37.87
CA GLY A 254 28.88 16.16 37.72
C GLY A 254 29.58 16.46 36.40
N VAL A 255 29.38 15.63 35.37
CA VAL A 255 29.93 15.83 34.03
C VAL A 255 28.81 16.28 33.11
N ALA A 256 28.52 17.58 33.17
CA ALA A 256 27.63 18.23 32.22
C ALA A 256 28.49 18.87 31.13
N GLU A 257 28.54 18.26 29.96
CA GLU A 257 28.95 18.94 28.73
C GLU A 257 28.16 18.35 27.55
N GLU A 258 27.65 19.26 26.73
CA GLU A 258 26.85 19.02 25.51
C GLU A 258 27.53 17.98 24.63
N VAL A 259 26.85 16.86 24.40
CA VAL A 259 27.18 15.98 23.29
C VAL A 259 26.67 16.68 22.02
N THR A 260 27.47 17.59 21.46
CA THR A 260 27.30 18.01 20.06
C THR A 260 27.61 16.80 19.20
N HIS A 261 26.57 16.11 18.76
CA HIS A 261 26.68 15.18 17.64
C HIS A 261 27.05 16.02 16.42
N GLU A 262 28.29 15.83 15.97
CA GLU A 262 28.79 16.38 14.73
C GLU A 262 27.90 15.84 13.61
N LYS A 263 27.20 16.76 12.94
CA LYS A 263 26.31 16.48 11.83
C LYS A 263 27.17 16.01 10.66
N GLU A 264 27.28 14.71 10.47
CA GLU A 264 27.88 14.14 9.27
C GLU A 264 26.89 14.40 8.12
N THR A 265 27.15 15.47 7.38
CA THR A 265 26.54 15.76 6.09
C THR A 265 27.09 14.77 5.07
N ASP A 266 26.22 13.89 4.57
CA ASP A 266 26.13 13.48 3.15
C ASP A 266 24.77 12.78 2.89
#